data_AF-A0A0A9HNR7-F1
#
_entry.id   AF-A0A0A9HNR7-F1
#
_cell.length_a   1.000
_cell.length_b   1.000
_cell.length_c   1.000
_cell.angle_alpha   90.00
_cell.angle_beta   90.00
_cell.angle_gamma   90.00
#
_symmetry.space_group_name_H-M   'P 1'
#
loop_
_entity.id
_entity.type
_entity.pdbx_description
1 polymer ?
#
loop_
_entity_poly.entity_id
_entity_poly.type
_entity_poly.pdbx_seq_one_letter_code
_entity_poly.pdbx_strand_id
1 'polypeptide(L)'
;MIGVALVRAIHAGTIKLTLGGVALGDSWISPEDFALSYAQLLHTVSRLNDIAVGGANKMAEMVKEQIAAGQFAVAQKTWTDLLDLIDSQSDSVNMNNFLLDTGMNPVLASSSAKASGSAPNTIEGIMNGVIKKKLKIIPKDIVWQEATLDVYEELANDFMKPAINEVDELLTYGVNVTVYNGQLDVICPTVGVEAWVNKLKWVGLNNFLSLRRQPLHFCDSAPVYCSKLIKAYVRSYKNLHFYWILGAGHMVPVDQPYTAFRMIASTTQSPG
;
A
#
# COMPACT_ATOMS: atom_id res chain seq x y z
N MET A 1 4.21 14.02 -1.01
CA MET A 1 4.62 13.00 -2.01
C MET A 1 5.70 13.53 -2.96
N ILE A 2 6.75 12.74 -3.25
CA ILE A 2 7.86 13.16 -4.14
C ILE A 2 7.42 13.49 -5.57
N GLY A 3 6.40 12.81 -6.09
CA GLY A 3 5.84 13.06 -7.42
C GLY A 3 5.32 14.49 -7.58
N VAL A 4 4.64 15.03 -6.56
CA VAL A 4 4.15 16.41 -6.56
C VAL A 4 5.30 17.42 -6.57
N ALA A 5 6.30 17.22 -5.71
CA ALA A 5 7.48 18.09 -5.69
C ALA A 5 8.20 18.10 -7.05
N LEU A 6 8.33 16.93 -7.68
CA LEU A 6 8.97 16.78 -8.98
C LEU A 6 8.16 17.45 -10.10
N VAL A 7 6.83 17.24 -10.17
CA VAL A 7 6.02 17.85 -11.24
C VAL A 7 5.97 19.37 -11.13
N ARG A 8 5.95 19.93 -9.90
CA ARG A 8 6.09 21.37 -9.66
C ARG A 8 7.43 21.90 -10.16
N ALA A 9 8.53 21.22 -9.85
CA ALA A 9 9.87 21.62 -10.28
C ALA A 9 10.05 21.55 -11.81
N ILE A 10 9.47 20.53 -12.47
CA ILE A 10 9.44 20.42 -13.92
C ILE A 10 8.68 21.59 -14.55
N HIS A 11 7.48 21.91 -14.05
CA HIS A 11 6.69 23.05 -14.55
C HIS A 11 7.36 24.40 -14.30
N ALA A 12 8.09 24.54 -13.18
CA ALA A 12 8.88 25.72 -12.89
C ALA A 12 10.18 25.81 -13.72
N GLY A 13 10.53 24.78 -14.48
CA GLY A 13 11.75 24.72 -15.28
C GLY A 13 13.04 24.55 -14.48
N THR A 14 12.96 24.28 -13.17
CA THR A 14 14.13 24.09 -12.29
C THR A 14 14.73 22.69 -12.43
N ILE A 15 13.93 21.71 -12.88
CA ILE A 15 14.37 20.36 -13.22
C ILE A 15 13.97 20.06 -14.67
N LYS A 16 14.93 19.61 -15.48
CA LYS A 16 14.69 19.14 -16.86
C LYS A 16 14.56 17.61 -16.88
N LEU A 17 13.34 17.13 -16.66
CA LEU A 17 13.01 15.70 -16.65
C LEU A 17 11.56 15.50 -17.12
N THR A 18 11.27 14.33 -17.69
CA THR A 18 9.89 13.91 -18.00
C THR A 18 9.40 12.97 -16.91
N LEU A 19 8.33 13.35 -16.21
CA LEU A 19 7.63 12.45 -15.28
C LEU A 19 6.60 11.63 -16.07
N GLY A 20 6.91 10.35 -16.34
CA GLY A 20 6.02 9.48 -17.11
C GLY A 20 4.74 9.06 -16.38
N GLY A 21 4.77 9.05 -15.05
CA GLY A 21 3.64 8.69 -14.20
C GLY A 21 4.06 8.37 -12.76
N VAL A 22 3.09 8.08 -11.91
CA VAL A 22 3.27 7.60 -10.54
C VAL A 22 2.41 6.36 -10.34
N ALA A 23 2.99 5.30 -9.78
CA ALA A 23 2.28 4.10 -9.37
C ALA A 23 2.20 4.05 -7.83
N LEU A 24 0.98 3.92 -7.31
CA LEU A 24 0.65 3.92 -5.89
C LEU A 24 0.12 2.53 -5.52
N GLY A 25 1.02 1.68 -5.04
CA GLY A 25 0.68 0.35 -4.54
C GLY A 25 0.36 0.37 -3.07
N ASP A 26 -0.83 -0.11 -2.69
CA ASP A 26 -1.21 -0.35 -1.29
C ASP A 26 -0.81 0.83 -0.39
N SER A 27 -1.01 2.04 -0.92
CA SER A 27 -0.33 3.25 -0.44
C SER A 27 -1.10 3.93 0.68
N TRP A 28 -0.38 4.38 1.71
CA TRP A 28 -0.92 5.12 2.85
C TRP A 28 -1.31 6.57 2.46
N ILE A 29 -2.48 6.74 1.81
CA ILE A 29 -2.97 8.03 1.30
C ILE A 29 -4.01 8.70 2.22
N SER A 30 -4.93 7.94 2.83
CA SER A 30 -5.97 8.49 3.72
C SER A 30 -6.07 7.64 4.99
N PRO A 31 -5.26 7.97 6.01
CA PRO A 31 -5.22 7.24 7.28
C PRO A 31 -6.59 7.05 7.93
N GLU A 32 -7.44 8.06 7.86
CA GLU A 32 -8.80 8.02 8.40
C GLU A 32 -9.70 7.02 7.66
N ASP A 33 -9.63 6.96 6.33
CA ASP A 33 -10.45 6.02 5.54
C ASP A 33 -10.01 4.57 5.77
N PHE A 34 -8.72 4.35 5.98
CA PHE A 34 -8.21 3.03 6.34
C PHE A 34 -8.70 2.64 7.73
N ALA A 35 -8.49 3.48 8.75
CA ALA A 35 -8.92 3.21 10.11
C ALA A 35 -10.42 2.86 10.19
N LEU A 36 -11.27 3.62 9.51
CA LEU A 36 -12.72 3.41 9.46
C LEU A 36 -13.14 2.09 8.78
N SER A 37 -12.27 1.50 7.98
CA SER A 37 -12.58 0.30 7.19
C SER A 37 -12.12 -1.01 7.83
N TYR A 38 -11.21 -0.98 8.81
CA TYR A 38 -10.62 -2.19 9.40
C TYR A 38 -11.66 -3.11 10.03
N ALA A 39 -12.55 -2.56 10.86
CA ALA A 39 -13.55 -3.35 11.58
C ALA A 39 -14.49 -4.06 10.61
N GLN A 40 -15.01 -3.35 9.60
CA GLN A 40 -15.91 -3.92 8.60
C GLN A 40 -15.22 -5.01 7.78
N LEU A 41 -13.99 -4.76 7.31
CA LEU A 41 -13.22 -5.75 6.54
C LEU A 41 -13.07 -7.03 7.36
N LEU A 42 -12.44 -6.92 8.53
CA LEU A 42 -12.05 -8.07 9.33
C LEU A 42 -13.25 -8.82 9.91
N HIS A 43 -14.35 -8.14 10.20
CA HIS A 43 -15.61 -8.79 10.57
C HIS A 43 -16.18 -9.61 9.41
N THR A 44 -16.22 -9.04 8.20
CA THR A 44 -16.81 -9.70 7.02
C THR A 44 -16.03 -10.95 6.59
N VAL A 45 -14.73 -10.98 6.87
CA VAL A 45 -13.87 -12.15 6.60
C VAL A 45 -13.67 -13.05 7.82
N SER A 46 -14.50 -12.91 8.85
CA SER A 46 -14.52 -13.75 10.07
C SER A 46 -13.27 -13.68 10.94
N ARG A 47 -12.45 -12.63 10.80
CA ARG A 47 -11.28 -12.37 11.67
C ARG A 47 -11.67 -11.65 12.96
N LEU A 48 -12.68 -10.78 12.93
CA LEU A 48 -13.20 -10.11 14.14
C LEU A 48 -14.62 -10.60 14.47
N ASN A 49 -14.87 -10.78 15.76
CA ASN A 49 -16.20 -11.07 16.28
C ASN A 49 -17.01 -9.78 16.53
N ASP A 50 -18.32 -9.91 16.78
CA ASP A 50 -19.24 -8.79 16.98
C ASP A 50 -18.88 -7.89 18.17
N ILE A 51 -18.24 -8.44 19.21
CA ILE A 51 -17.86 -7.71 20.43
C ILE A 51 -16.75 -6.70 20.13
N ALA A 52 -15.79 -7.08 19.28
CA ALA A 52 -14.63 -6.25 18.93
C ALA A 52 -15.00 -5.07 18.00
N VAL A 53 -16.01 -5.24 17.15
CA VAL A 53 -16.40 -4.25 16.11
C VAL A 53 -16.73 -2.88 16.70
N GLY A 54 -17.50 -2.84 17.80
CA GLY A 54 -17.90 -1.59 18.43
C GLY A 54 -16.71 -0.77 18.97
N GLY A 55 -15.76 -1.46 19.61
CA GLY A 55 -14.54 -0.83 20.12
C GLY A 55 -13.64 -0.31 19.01
N ALA A 56 -13.44 -1.14 17.97
CA ALA A 56 -12.64 -0.77 16.81
C ALA A 56 -13.22 0.44 16.06
N ASN A 57 -14.53 0.44 15.79
CA ASN A 57 -15.20 1.57 15.13
C ASN A 57 -15.11 2.86 15.95
N LYS A 58 -15.24 2.78 17.28
CA LYS A 58 -15.09 3.94 18.15
C LYS A 58 -13.69 4.55 18.06
N MET A 59 -12.65 3.72 18.12
CA MET A 59 -11.27 4.19 17.98
C MET A 59 -11.00 4.77 16.58
N ALA A 60 -11.55 4.15 15.54
CA ALA A 60 -11.43 4.65 14.17
C ALA A 60 -12.08 6.03 13.97
N GLU A 61 -13.26 6.27 14.55
CA GLU A 61 -13.88 7.61 14.53
C GLU A 61 -13.06 8.62 15.33
N MET A 62 -12.47 8.22 16.47
CA MET A 62 -11.53 9.10 17.20
C MET A 62 -10.32 9.48 16.36
N VAL A 63 -9.71 8.53 15.63
CA VAL A 63 -8.59 8.80 14.71
C VAL A 63 -9.00 9.85 13.67
N LYS A 64 -10.16 9.69 13.04
CA LYS A 64 -10.71 10.62 12.05
C LYS A 64 -10.94 12.01 12.65
N GLU A 65 -11.52 12.11 13.85
CA GLU A 65 -11.74 13.38 14.56
C GLU A 65 -10.41 14.07 14.89
N GLN A 66 -9.41 13.32 15.36
CA GLN A 66 -8.07 13.84 15.67
C GLN A 66 -7.34 14.33 14.42
N ILE A 67 -7.43 13.61 13.30
CA ILE A 67 -6.92 14.05 11.99
C ILE A 67 -7.59 15.35 11.56
N ALA A 68 -8.92 15.44 11.65
CA ALA A 68 -9.67 16.65 11.30
C ALA A 68 -9.28 17.85 12.18
N ALA A 69 -8.89 17.61 13.44
CA ALA A 69 -8.38 18.62 14.36
C ALA A 69 -6.87 18.94 14.18
N GLY A 70 -6.18 18.30 13.22
CA GLY A 70 -4.75 18.47 12.98
C GLY A 70 -3.84 17.83 14.04
N GLN A 71 -4.38 16.95 14.89
CA GLN A 71 -3.67 16.30 15.99
C GLN A 71 -3.00 15.00 15.54
N PHE A 72 -2.09 15.08 14.56
CA PHE A 72 -1.58 13.89 13.85
C PHE A 72 -0.82 12.90 14.74
N ALA A 73 0.03 13.36 15.66
CA ALA A 73 0.72 12.47 16.59
C ALA A 73 -0.25 11.75 17.57
N VAL A 74 -1.32 12.44 17.99
CA VAL A 74 -2.37 11.84 18.84
C VAL A 74 -3.19 10.82 18.06
N ALA A 75 -3.52 11.14 16.81
CA ALA A 75 -4.16 10.24 15.87
C ALA A 75 -3.34 8.97 15.65
N GLN A 76 -2.01 9.11 15.51
CA GLN A 76 -1.12 7.97 15.33
C GLN A 76 -1.16 7.06 16.55
N LYS A 77 -1.10 7.62 17.75
CA LYS A 77 -1.20 6.84 18.98
C LYS A 77 -2.53 6.09 19.06
N THR A 78 -3.65 6.77 18.78
CA THR A 78 -4.99 6.15 18.85
C THR A 78 -5.14 5.07 17.77
N TRP A 79 -4.54 5.27 16.60
CA TRP A 79 -4.48 4.27 15.55
C TRP A 79 -3.62 3.05 15.94
N THR A 80 -2.49 3.25 16.62
CA THR A 80 -1.71 2.14 17.18
C THR A 80 -2.52 1.35 18.21
N ASP A 81 -3.21 2.05 19.13
CA ASP A 81 -4.10 1.40 20.11
C ASP A 81 -5.23 0.60 19.42
N LEU A 82 -5.72 1.06 18.26
CA LEU A 82 -6.67 0.34 17.41
C LEU A 82 -6.06 -0.93 16.80
N LEU A 83 -4.82 -0.88 16.33
CA LEU A 83 -4.12 -2.06 15.81
C LEU A 83 -3.90 -3.12 16.91
N ASP A 84 -3.53 -2.70 18.12
CA ASP A 84 -3.38 -3.60 19.27
C ASP A 84 -4.70 -4.28 19.65
N LEU A 85 -5.81 -3.53 19.59
CA LEU A 85 -7.14 -4.11 19.77
C LEU A 85 -7.43 -5.16 18.70
N ILE A 86 -7.18 -4.85 17.43
CA ILE A 86 -7.40 -5.78 16.32
C ILE A 86 -6.55 -7.05 16.49
N ASP A 87 -5.26 -6.91 16.80
CA ASP A 87 -4.35 -8.04 17.02
C ASP A 87 -4.90 -8.97 18.11
N SER A 88 -5.24 -8.41 19.27
CA SER A 88 -5.76 -9.19 20.41
C SER A 88 -7.11 -9.86 20.14
N GLN A 89 -7.97 -9.26 19.33
CA GLN A 89 -9.33 -9.74 19.08
C GLN A 89 -9.45 -10.64 17.85
N SER A 90 -8.38 -10.75 17.05
CA SER A 90 -8.36 -11.52 15.80
C SER A 90 -7.45 -12.74 15.83
N ASP A 91 -6.90 -13.07 17.00
CA ASP A 91 -5.84 -14.07 17.16
C ASP A 91 -4.63 -13.73 16.26
N SER A 92 -4.21 -12.46 16.33
CA SER A 92 -3.06 -11.91 15.62
C SER A 92 -3.14 -12.03 14.09
N VAL A 93 -4.15 -11.41 13.49
CA VAL A 93 -4.21 -11.28 12.01
C VAL A 93 -2.98 -10.55 11.46
N ASN A 94 -2.45 -11.05 10.35
CA ASN A 94 -1.40 -10.35 9.63
C ASN A 94 -1.97 -9.10 8.95
N MET A 95 -1.51 -7.93 9.36
CA MET A 95 -1.98 -6.65 8.81
C MET A 95 -1.65 -6.45 7.31
N ASN A 96 -0.78 -7.26 6.73
CA ASN A 96 -0.49 -7.22 5.29
C ASN A 96 -1.34 -8.21 4.48
N ASN A 97 -1.99 -9.19 5.12
CA ASN A 97 -2.79 -10.20 4.44
C ASN A 97 -3.75 -10.92 5.41
N PHE A 98 -5.06 -10.68 5.32
CA PHE A 98 -6.01 -11.27 6.27
C PHE A 98 -6.15 -12.81 6.19
N LEU A 99 -5.56 -13.46 5.18
CA LEU A 99 -5.48 -14.93 5.12
C LEU A 99 -4.32 -15.51 5.93
N LEU A 100 -3.46 -14.67 6.50
CA LEU A 100 -2.29 -15.04 7.27
C LEU A 100 -2.39 -14.51 8.71
N ASP A 101 -1.59 -15.09 9.59
CA ASP A 101 -1.40 -14.63 10.97
C ASP A 101 -0.04 -13.94 11.12
N THR A 102 0.11 -13.11 12.16
CA THR A 102 1.37 -12.44 12.47
C THR A 102 2.50 -13.46 12.63
N GLY A 103 3.64 -13.20 11.98
CA GLY A 103 4.76 -14.15 11.90
C GLY A 103 4.69 -15.11 10.71
N MET A 104 3.53 -15.30 10.09
CA MET A 104 3.41 -15.90 8.76
C MET A 104 3.63 -14.82 7.71
N ASN A 105 4.88 -14.61 7.30
CA ASN A 105 5.20 -13.73 6.18
C ASN A 105 5.90 -14.57 5.10
N PRO A 106 5.35 -14.69 3.88
CA PRO A 106 5.96 -15.50 2.82
C PRO A 106 7.36 -15.01 2.41
N VAL A 107 7.69 -13.73 2.66
CA VAL A 107 9.04 -13.17 2.48
C VAL A 107 9.95 -13.56 3.67
N LEU A 108 9.44 -13.48 4.90
CA LEU A 108 10.21 -13.76 6.14
C LEU A 108 10.17 -15.23 6.60
N ALA A 109 9.41 -16.12 5.97
CA ALA A 109 9.47 -17.56 6.23
C ALA A 109 10.85 -18.14 5.87
N SER A 110 11.65 -17.39 5.12
CA SER A 110 13.09 -17.64 4.90
C SER A 110 14.01 -17.06 5.98
N SER A 111 13.51 -16.21 6.88
CA SER A 111 14.30 -15.48 7.89
C SER A 111 13.88 -15.72 9.35
N SER A 112 12.76 -16.41 9.62
CA SER A 112 12.31 -16.75 10.98
C SER A 112 12.95 -18.00 11.59
N ALA A 113 14.03 -18.52 10.98
CA ALA A 113 14.94 -19.41 11.68
C ALA A 113 15.79 -18.61 12.68
N LYS A 114 15.24 -18.45 13.90
CA LYS A 114 15.89 -18.11 15.18
C LYS A 114 17.03 -17.08 15.12
N ALA A 115 16.81 -15.98 15.82
CA ALA A 115 17.83 -15.06 16.30
C ALA A 115 19.04 -15.77 16.95
N SER A 116 20.05 -16.09 16.14
CA SER A 116 21.45 -16.13 16.55
C SER A 116 22.33 -15.98 15.29
N GLY A 117 22.72 -14.75 15.01
CA GLY A 117 23.61 -14.40 13.90
C GLY A 117 22.89 -14.16 12.58
N SER A 118 23.28 -13.08 11.88
CA SER A 118 22.81 -12.77 10.53
C SER A 118 23.11 -13.96 9.61
N ALA A 119 22.13 -14.82 9.35
CA ALA A 119 22.32 -15.93 8.44
C ALA A 119 22.64 -15.34 7.05
N PRO A 120 23.70 -15.80 6.37
CA PRO A 120 24.21 -15.15 5.16
C PRO A 120 23.24 -15.17 3.97
N ASN A 121 22.13 -15.92 4.05
CA ASN A 121 21.12 -16.06 2.99
C ASN A 121 19.85 -15.24 3.22
N THR A 122 19.77 -14.41 4.26
CA THR A 122 18.67 -13.44 4.42
C THR A 122 18.99 -12.13 3.70
N ILE A 123 17.99 -11.30 3.40
CA ILE A 123 18.23 -9.95 2.84
C ILE A 123 19.19 -9.17 3.74
N GLU A 124 18.96 -9.17 5.06
CA GLU A 124 19.82 -8.52 6.03
C GLU A 124 21.27 -9.03 5.96
N GLY A 125 21.46 -10.36 5.94
CA GLY A 125 22.78 -10.98 5.86
C GLY A 125 23.51 -10.67 4.54
N ILE A 126 22.78 -10.69 3.42
CA ILE A 126 23.33 -10.37 2.09
C ILE A 126 23.72 -8.89 2.01
N MET A 127 22.83 -7.99 2.45
CA MET A 127 23.04 -6.54 2.44
C MET A 127 24.21 -6.14 3.33
N ASN A 128 24.26 -6.67 4.56
CA ASN A 128 25.35 -6.40 5.52
C ASN A 128 26.65 -7.17 5.24
N GLY A 129 26.58 -8.22 4.41
CA GLY A 129 27.72 -9.05 4.03
C GLY A 129 28.29 -8.69 2.67
N VAL A 130 27.95 -9.50 1.66
CA VAL A 130 28.59 -9.46 0.34
C VAL A 130 28.30 -8.15 -0.41
N ILE A 131 27.10 -7.58 -0.27
CA ILE A 131 26.72 -6.34 -0.96
C ILE A 131 27.48 -5.13 -0.39
N LYS A 132 27.50 -4.95 0.94
CA LYS A 132 28.29 -3.90 1.59
C LYS A 132 29.77 -3.95 1.17
N LYS A 133 30.37 -5.14 1.17
CA LYS A 133 31.77 -5.34 0.70
C LYS A 133 31.94 -4.99 -0.79
N LYS A 134 30.95 -5.30 -1.62
CA LYS A 134 30.99 -5.06 -3.08
C LYS A 134 30.83 -3.58 -3.41
N LEU A 135 29.90 -2.87 -2.76
CA LEU A 135 29.60 -1.47 -3.03
C LEU A 135 30.71 -0.53 -2.58
N LYS A 136 31.47 -0.86 -1.52
CA LYS A 136 32.63 -0.12 -0.99
C LYS A 136 32.36 1.33 -0.52
N ILE A 137 31.20 1.91 -0.84
CA ILE A 137 30.78 3.27 -0.45
C ILE A 137 30.07 3.31 0.90
N ILE A 138 29.65 2.16 1.43
CA ILE A 138 28.90 2.08 2.68
C ILE A 138 29.90 2.03 3.84
N PRO A 139 29.85 2.96 4.80
CA PRO A 139 30.72 2.94 5.98
C PRO A 139 30.62 1.62 6.76
N LYS A 140 31.72 1.21 7.41
CA LYS A 140 31.81 -0.11 8.07
C LYS A 140 30.89 -0.23 9.29
N ASP A 141 30.62 0.90 9.94
CA ASP A 141 29.83 1.09 11.15
C ASP A 141 28.33 1.24 10.89
N ILE A 142 27.92 1.45 9.64
CA ILE A 142 26.50 1.53 9.26
C ILE A 142 25.97 0.13 9.00
N VAL A 143 24.89 -0.25 9.66
CA VAL A 143 24.19 -1.53 9.44
C VAL A 143 22.93 -1.27 8.62
N TRP A 144 22.73 -2.04 7.56
CA TRP A 144 21.49 -2.03 6.80
C TRP A 144 20.38 -2.65 7.63
N GLN A 145 19.22 -2.00 7.66
CA GLN A 145 17.98 -2.46 8.28
C GLN A 145 16.85 -2.23 7.28
N GLU A 146 15.77 -3.02 7.37
CA GLU A 146 14.60 -2.88 6.50
C GLU A 146 13.84 -1.58 6.77
N ALA A 147 13.69 -1.22 8.05
CA ALA A 147 13.09 0.02 8.53
C ALA A 147 13.73 0.45 9.85
N THR A 148 13.59 1.73 10.20
CA THR A 148 14.15 2.31 11.44
C THR A 148 13.08 3.03 12.24
N LEU A 149 12.99 2.75 13.54
CA LEU A 149 12.04 3.41 14.43
C LEU A 149 12.33 4.91 14.57
N ASP A 150 13.60 5.33 14.61
CA ASP A 150 13.98 6.73 14.75
C ASP A 150 13.32 7.62 13.68
N VAL A 151 13.38 7.22 12.40
CA VAL A 151 12.72 7.97 11.31
C VAL A 151 11.20 7.94 11.44
N TYR A 152 10.62 6.83 11.90
CA TYR A 152 9.19 6.71 12.11
C TYR A 152 8.69 7.66 13.22
N GLU A 153 9.44 7.76 14.32
CA GLU A 153 9.14 8.67 15.43
C GLU A 153 9.29 10.14 15.03
N GLU A 154 10.33 10.49 14.28
CA GLU A 154 10.52 11.85 13.75
C GLU A 154 9.39 12.27 12.80
N LEU A 155 8.76 11.32 12.11
CA LEU A 155 7.63 11.56 11.21
C LEU A 155 6.25 11.48 11.89
N ALA A 156 6.18 11.44 13.22
CA ALA A 156 4.91 11.23 13.92
C ALA A 156 3.84 12.31 13.63
N ASN A 157 4.27 13.52 13.29
CA ASN A 157 3.37 14.61 12.91
C ASN A 157 2.99 14.62 11.43
N ASP A 158 3.59 13.75 10.61
CA ASP A 158 3.32 13.64 9.17
C ASP A 158 2.60 12.33 8.82
N PHE A 159 2.82 11.26 9.58
CA PHE A 159 2.31 9.92 9.28
C PHE A 159 0.78 9.85 9.11
N MET A 160 0.04 10.62 9.91
CA MET A 160 -1.43 10.64 9.88
C MET A 160 -2.02 11.77 9.02
N LYS A 161 -1.20 12.51 8.26
CA LYS A 161 -1.69 13.54 7.34
C LYS A 161 -2.24 12.89 6.06
N PRO A 162 -3.50 13.18 5.66
CA PRO A 162 -4.03 12.70 4.39
C PRO A 162 -3.32 13.33 3.18
N ALA A 163 -3.01 12.52 2.19
CA ALA A 163 -2.32 12.90 0.96
C ALA A 163 -3.22 12.94 -0.29
N ILE A 164 -4.55 12.87 -0.12
CA ILE A 164 -5.53 12.86 -1.23
C ILE A 164 -5.33 14.09 -2.16
N ASN A 165 -5.10 15.27 -1.58
CA ASN A 165 -4.87 16.50 -2.35
C ASN A 165 -3.63 16.42 -3.26
N GLU A 166 -2.61 15.65 -2.87
CA GLU A 166 -1.41 15.44 -3.67
C GLU A 166 -1.70 14.60 -4.92
N VAL A 167 -2.62 13.63 -4.80
CA VAL A 167 -3.10 12.84 -5.94
C VAL A 167 -3.93 13.69 -6.88
N ASP A 168 -4.82 14.54 -6.35
CA ASP A 168 -5.58 15.51 -7.16
C ASP A 168 -4.65 16.44 -7.95
N GLU A 169 -3.58 16.91 -7.32
CA GLU A 169 -2.61 17.78 -7.95
C GLU A 169 -1.86 17.09 -9.11
N LEU A 170 -1.39 15.85 -8.89
CA LEU A 170 -0.77 15.04 -9.95
C LEU A 170 -1.71 14.87 -11.15
N LEU A 171 -2.97 14.51 -10.88
CA LEU A 171 -3.98 14.32 -11.92
C LEU A 171 -4.28 15.63 -12.66
N THR A 172 -4.25 16.76 -11.96
CA THR A 172 -4.48 18.11 -12.51
C THR A 172 -3.34 18.55 -13.43
N TYR A 173 -2.09 18.21 -13.09
CA TYR A 173 -0.93 18.39 -13.96
C TYR A 173 -0.89 17.42 -15.16
N GLY A 174 -1.88 16.54 -15.30
CA GLY A 174 -1.94 15.56 -16.39
C GLY A 174 -0.98 14.38 -16.21
N VAL A 175 -0.44 14.17 -15.01
CA VAL A 175 0.41 13.02 -14.70
C VAL A 175 -0.45 11.75 -14.71
N ASN A 176 0.05 10.67 -15.31
CA ASN A 176 -0.57 9.35 -15.20
C ASN A 176 -0.43 8.83 -13.77
N VAL A 177 -1.56 8.61 -13.09
CA VAL A 177 -1.61 8.02 -11.76
C VAL A 177 -2.22 6.63 -11.85
N THR A 178 -1.44 5.62 -11.48
CA THR A 178 -1.91 4.24 -11.35
C THR A 178 -2.01 3.89 -9.88
N VAL A 179 -3.22 3.70 -9.38
CA VAL A 179 -3.48 3.10 -8.08
C VAL A 179 -3.57 1.59 -8.28
N TYR A 180 -2.91 0.81 -7.44
CA TYR A 180 -3.12 -0.64 -7.38
C TYR A 180 -3.16 -1.10 -5.93
N ASN A 181 -4.00 -2.09 -5.65
CA ASN A 181 -4.19 -2.57 -4.29
C ASN A 181 -4.45 -4.07 -4.28
N GLY A 182 -3.79 -4.77 -3.35
CA GLY A 182 -4.04 -6.16 -3.05
C GLY A 182 -5.38 -6.35 -2.36
N GLN A 183 -6.19 -7.26 -2.87
CA GLN A 183 -7.51 -7.59 -2.30
C GLN A 183 -7.45 -8.04 -0.83
N LEU A 184 -6.33 -8.63 -0.43
CA LEU A 184 -6.14 -9.26 0.88
C LEU A 184 -5.52 -8.31 1.91
N ASP A 185 -5.14 -7.10 1.52
CA ASP A 185 -4.47 -6.14 2.40
C ASP A 185 -5.41 -5.66 3.52
N VAL A 186 -4.88 -5.57 4.75
CA VAL A 186 -5.59 -5.08 5.93
C VAL A 186 -5.14 -3.70 6.33
N ILE A 187 -3.86 -3.34 6.15
CA ILE A 187 -3.33 -2.04 6.58
C ILE A 187 -3.79 -0.94 5.64
N CYS A 188 -3.79 -1.18 4.33
CA CYS A 188 -4.35 -0.30 3.30
C CYS A 188 -5.48 -1.02 2.54
N PRO A 189 -6.60 -1.34 3.22
CA PRO A 189 -7.62 -2.21 2.68
C PRO A 189 -8.36 -1.56 1.50
N THR A 190 -8.81 -2.39 0.56
CA THR A 190 -9.50 -1.93 -0.66
C THR A 190 -10.68 -1.00 -0.39
N VAL A 191 -11.44 -1.25 0.67
CA VAL A 191 -12.57 -0.40 1.04
C VAL A 191 -12.11 1.03 1.38
N GLY A 192 -11.02 1.17 2.12
CA GLY A 192 -10.42 2.48 2.42
C GLY A 192 -9.79 3.13 1.18
N VAL A 193 -9.17 2.33 0.30
CA VAL A 193 -8.63 2.85 -0.97
C VAL A 193 -9.75 3.43 -1.84
N GLU A 194 -10.86 2.70 -1.98
CA GLU A 194 -12.03 3.17 -2.72
C GLU A 194 -12.66 4.41 -2.08
N ALA A 195 -12.71 4.47 -0.74
CA ALA A 195 -13.24 5.62 -0.03
C ALA A 195 -12.47 6.91 -0.36
N TRP A 196 -11.14 6.90 -0.32
CA TRP A 196 -10.36 8.10 -0.63
C TRP A 196 -10.37 8.44 -2.13
N VAL A 197 -10.40 7.43 -3.03
CA VAL A 197 -10.53 7.67 -4.47
C VAL A 197 -11.85 8.37 -4.79
N ASN A 198 -12.94 8.02 -4.10
CA ASN A 198 -14.23 8.70 -4.25
C ASN A 198 -14.24 10.15 -3.75
N LYS A 199 -13.23 10.57 -2.98
CA LYS A 199 -13.09 11.94 -2.47
C LYS A 199 -12.23 12.84 -3.35
N LEU A 200 -11.61 12.31 -4.40
CA LEU A 200 -10.82 13.11 -5.34
C LEU A 200 -11.67 14.25 -5.92
N LYS A 201 -11.06 15.41 -6.10
CA LYS A 201 -11.67 16.58 -6.74
C LYS A 201 -11.35 16.70 -8.22
N TRP A 202 -10.53 15.78 -8.74
CA TRP A 202 -10.18 15.71 -10.16
C TRP A 202 -11.42 15.70 -11.07
N VAL A 203 -11.41 16.56 -12.09
CA VAL A 203 -12.54 16.81 -13.01
C VAL A 203 -13.05 15.54 -13.72
N GLY A 204 -12.20 14.52 -13.88
CA GLY A 204 -12.57 13.26 -14.51
C GLY A 204 -13.25 12.25 -13.59
N LEU A 205 -13.36 12.51 -12.27
CA LEU A 205 -13.81 11.51 -11.29
C LEU A 205 -15.20 10.96 -11.62
N ASN A 206 -16.18 11.80 -11.95
CA ASN A 206 -17.55 11.34 -12.25
C ASN A 206 -17.59 10.35 -13.42
N ASN A 207 -16.80 10.61 -14.47
CA ASN A 207 -16.69 9.70 -15.60
C ASN A 207 -15.90 8.44 -15.25
N PHE A 208 -14.87 8.54 -14.41
CA PHE A 208 -14.16 7.38 -13.90
C PHE A 208 -15.10 6.47 -13.09
N LEU A 209 -15.89 7.02 -12.17
CA LEU A 209 -16.80 6.26 -11.30
C LEU A 209 -17.99 5.65 -12.04
N SER A 210 -18.43 6.24 -13.15
CA SER A 210 -19.51 5.68 -13.98
C SER A 210 -19.08 4.45 -14.79
N LEU A 211 -17.77 4.20 -14.93
CA LEU A 211 -17.24 3.04 -15.64
C LEU A 211 -17.28 1.77 -14.79
N ARG A 212 -17.61 0.66 -15.45
CA ARG A 212 -17.53 -0.67 -14.86
C ARG A 212 -16.08 -1.12 -14.72
N ARG A 213 -15.80 -1.87 -13.65
CA ARG A 213 -14.55 -2.62 -13.48
C ARG A 213 -14.45 -3.67 -14.59
N GLN A 214 -13.38 -3.62 -15.36
CA GLN A 214 -13.09 -4.59 -16.43
C GLN A 214 -12.24 -5.73 -15.85
N PRO A 215 -12.64 -7.01 -16.04
CA PRO A 215 -11.83 -8.14 -15.60
C PRO A 215 -10.57 -8.28 -16.45
N LEU A 216 -9.44 -8.59 -15.80
CA LEU A 216 -8.16 -8.85 -16.44
C LEU A 216 -7.78 -10.32 -16.25
N HIS A 217 -7.56 -10.99 -17.38
CA HIS A 217 -7.16 -12.39 -17.47
C HIS A 217 -5.69 -12.45 -17.92
N PHE A 218 -4.76 -12.06 -17.04
CA PHE A 218 -3.34 -12.15 -17.38
C PHE A 218 -2.94 -13.63 -17.49
N CYS A 219 -2.61 -14.06 -18.70
CA CYS A 219 -2.21 -15.43 -18.99
C CYS A 219 -1.47 -15.50 -20.35
N ASP A 220 -0.16 -15.79 -20.35
CA ASP A 220 0.68 -15.81 -21.56
C ASP A 220 0.76 -17.20 -22.20
N SER A 221 0.33 -18.24 -21.49
CA SER A 221 0.30 -19.63 -21.98
C SER A 221 -1.06 -20.24 -21.67
N ALA A 222 -1.60 -21.03 -22.60
CA ALA A 222 -3.02 -21.35 -22.68
C ALA A 222 -3.44 -22.72 -22.09
N PRO A 223 -3.34 -22.99 -20.77
CA PRO A 223 -4.32 -23.86 -20.15
C PRO A 223 -5.66 -23.12 -20.13
N VAL A 224 -6.73 -23.76 -20.64
CA VAL A 224 -8.11 -23.23 -20.68
C VAL A 224 -8.57 -22.66 -19.33
N TYR A 225 -8.02 -23.15 -18.22
CA TYR A 225 -8.30 -22.66 -16.88
C TYR A 225 -7.69 -21.27 -16.60
N CYS A 226 -6.45 -21.03 -17.02
CA CYS A 226 -5.74 -19.77 -16.77
C CYS A 226 -6.32 -18.61 -17.58
N SER A 227 -6.75 -18.85 -18.82
CA SER A 227 -7.38 -17.82 -19.66
C SER A 227 -8.77 -17.40 -19.19
N LYS A 228 -9.43 -18.19 -18.32
CA LYS A 228 -10.75 -17.88 -17.74
C LYS A 228 -10.67 -17.28 -16.34
N LEU A 229 -9.56 -17.47 -15.62
CA LEU A 229 -9.39 -16.96 -14.27
C LEU A 229 -9.18 -15.44 -14.30
N ILE A 230 -9.96 -14.71 -13.51
CA ILE A 230 -9.76 -13.28 -13.31
C ILE A 230 -8.60 -13.11 -12.32
N LYS A 231 -7.59 -12.35 -12.71
CA LYS A 231 -6.39 -12.07 -11.90
C LYS A 231 -6.44 -10.68 -11.27
N ALA A 232 -7.08 -9.75 -11.95
CA ALA A 232 -7.29 -8.40 -11.47
C ALA A 232 -8.56 -7.82 -12.08
N TYR A 233 -9.01 -6.71 -11.53
CA TYR A 233 -9.92 -5.80 -12.22
C TYR A 233 -9.21 -4.48 -12.50
N VAL A 234 -9.63 -3.77 -13.54
CA VAL A 234 -9.19 -2.40 -13.79
C VAL A 234 -10.36 -1.48 -14.08
N ARG A 235 -10.23 -0.25 -13.60
CA ARG A 235 -11.04 0.89 -14.04
C ARG A 235 -10.08 1.98 -14.48
N SER A 236 -10.32 2.56 -15.65
CA SER A 236 -9.42 3.50 -16.26
C SER A 236 -10.19 4.60 -16.97
N TYR A 237 -9.85 5.86 -16.68
CA TYR A 237 -10.37 7.02 -17.38
C TYR A 237 -9.28 8.09 -17.46
N LYS A 238 -8.95 8.55 -18.68
CA LYS A 238 -7.84 9.49 -18.93
C LYS A 238 -6.57 9.05 -18.21
N ASN A 239 -6.01 9.89 -17.35
CA ASN A 239 -4.75 9.71 -16.63
C ASN A 239 -4.92 9.10 -15.22
N LEU A 240 -6.09 8.52 -14.89
CA LEU A 240 -6.30 7.75 -13.67
C LEU A 240 -6.62 6.29 -14.00
N HIS A 241 -5.84 5.37 -13.44
CA HIS A 241 -6.03 3.93 -13.52
C HIS A 241 -6.11 3.35 -12.10
N PHE A 242 -7.07 2.47 -11.83
CA PHE A 242 -7.16 1.73 -10.57
C PHE A 242 -7.27 0.24 -10.84
N TYR A 243 -6.33 -0.53 -10.29
CA TYR A 243 -6.26 -1.97 -10.35
C TYR A 243 -6.57 -2.62 -8.99
N TRP A 244 -7.49 -3.57 -8.99
CA TRP A 244 -7.75 -4.47 -7.85
C TRP A 244 -7.08 -5.80 -8.13
N ILE A 245 -6.04 -6.14 -7.37
CA ILE A 245 -5.25 -7.34 -7.60
C ILE A 245 -5.77 -8.49 -6.74
N LEU A 246 -6.37 -9.50 -7.37
CA LEU A 246 -7.00 -10.59 -6.66
C LEU A 246 -5.94 -11.55 -6.08
N GLY A 247 -6.16 -11.99 -4.85
CA GLY A 247 -5.26 -12.92 -4.17
C GLY A 247 -3.89 -12.35 -3.81
N ALA A 248 -3.75 -11.01 -3.74
CA ALA A 248 -2.57 -10.34 -3.22
C ALA A 248 -2.90 -9.59 -1.93
N GLY A 249 -1.98 -9.56 -0.96
CA GLY A 249 -1.98 -8.65 0.17
C GLY A 249 -1.20 -7.37 -0.13
N HIS A 250 -0.67 -6.72 0.92
CA HIS A 250 0.03 -5.44 0.86
C HIS A 250 1.20 -5.41 -0.13
N MET A 251 1.97 -6.51 -0.17
CA MET A 251 3.11 -6.65 -1.08
C MET A 251 2.68 -7.34 -2.37
N VAL A 252 1.88 -6.65 -3.19
CA VAL A 252 1.35 -7.18 -4.46
C VAL A 252 2.39 -7.90 -5.34
N PRO A 253 3.63 -7.38 -5.55
CA PRO A 253 4.63 -8.08 -6.36
C PRO A 253 5.15 -9.39 -5.74
N VAL A 254 5.03 -9.57 -4.43
CA VAL A 254 5.40 -10.81 -3.74
C VAL A 254 4.31 -11.85 -3.94
N ASP A 255 3.06 -11.49 -3.70
CA ASP A 255 1.94 -12.43 -3.70
C ASP A 255 1.46 -12.79 -5.11
N GLN A 256 1.50 -11.82 -6.04
CA GLN A 256 1.06 -11.99 -7.43
C GLN A 256 2.09 -11.40 -8.42
N PRO A 257 3.33 -11.93 -8.47
CA PRO A 257 4.45 -11.34 -9.22
C PRO A 257 4.14 -11.17 -10.71
N TYR A 258 3.52 -12.18 -11.32
CA TYR A 258 3.18 -12.16 -12.73
C TYR A 258 2.09 -11.12 -13.05
N THR A 259 1.05 -11.02 -12.21
CA THR A 259 0.00 -10.01 -12.35
C THR A 259 0.55 -8.61 -12.16
N ALA A 260 1.42 -8.41 -11.16
CA ALA A 260 2.10 -7.14 -10.90
C ALA A 260 2.96 -6.71 -12.09
N PHE A 261 3.75 -7.63 -12.64
CA PHE A 261 4.57 -7.39 -13.83
C PHE A 261 3.71 -6.96 -15.03
N ARG A 262 2.62 -7.69 -15.32
CA ARG A 262 1.72 -7.38 -16.44
C ARG A 262 1.00 -6.03 -16.27
N MET A 263 0.59 -5.69 -15.04
CA MET A 263 0.01 -4.39 -14.71
C MET A 263 1.01 -3.24 -14.92
N ILE A 264 2.24 -3.39 -14.43
CA ILE A 264 3.28 -2.37 -14.59
C ILE A 264 3.65 -2.21 -16.07
N ALA A 265 3.86 -3.31 -16.80
CA ALA A 265 4.15 -3.27 -18.24
C ALA A 265 3.04 -2.55 -19.03
N SER A 266 1.77 -2.79 -18.68
CA SER A 266 0.63 -2.08 -19.27
C SER A 266 0.65 -0.58 -18.94
N THR A 267 1.03 -0.21 -17.72
CA THR A 267 1.10 1.19 -17.28
C THR A 267 2.25 1.94 -17.96
N THR A 268 3.40 1.29 -18.11
CA THR A 268 4.60 1.88 -18.72
C THR A 268 4.63 1.76 -20.25
N GLN A 269 3.62 1.12 -20.85
CA GLN A 269 3.59 0.79 -22.28
C GLN A 269 4.85 0.06 -22.75
N SER A 270 5.44 -0.78 -21.88
CA SER A 270 6.59 -1.59 -22.25
C SER A 270 6.14 -2.89 -22.94
N PRO A 271 6.98 -3.52 -23.77
CA PRO A 271 6.75 -4.90 -24.17
C PRO A 271 6.70 -5.74 -22.89
N GLY A 272 5.53 -6.30 -22.60
CA GLY A 272 5.34 -7.28 -21.53
C GLY A 272 5.85 -8.65 -21.95
#